data_AF-A0A820CPR7-F1
#
_entry.id   AF-A0A820CPR7-F1
#
_cell.length_a   1.000
_cell.length_b   1.000
_cell.length_c   1.000
_cell.angle_alpha   90.00
_cell.angle_beta   90.00
_cell.angle_gamma   90.00
#
_symmetry.space_group_name_H-M   'P 1'
#
loop_
_entity.id
_entity.type
_entity.pdbx_description
1 polymer ?
#
loop_
_entity_poly.entity_id
_entity_poly.type
_entity_poly.pdbx_seq_one_letter_code
_entity_poly.pdbx_strand_id
1 'polypeptide(L)'
;MRIFKEIHLIFIITFLGVSAKEECDDTKYIVSKCYNYKNEDYQWLIEVPSNKASCSGKSLSEPLSVPCNFACAKGETFDKSTLGCKDCESGTFSLGGGHQYTFDELEGLKGIPTDISLKATSLVSSYETECKKNTVWHVKGNVLQGDVQHNCAISVLIRFKLQRAGAISITYNLPTSYVFATMSSQCDFGTDDKDNDGDDDDDDDNQSDPRKKVDYMLKPTGYGVWHEKTIKIDTAGEYELALYTFGINAFHFPFSIRSIVVEGSAFIQECITCPPGTYAAKSKSSTCTPCPKDTYTKDEGSTQCLPCQDGYYADEGSSKCTKRPVCEAKHFQKVFTGCDKSNVATVEYQPIQPKICTGDAPSAETKQSPCGTCNPGMYKNKNANTCEFCPSKT
;
A
#
# COMPACT_ATOMS: atom_id res chain seq x y z
N MET A 1 67.49 56.02 16.67
CA MET A 1 67.27 56.84 17.87
C MET A 1 65.80 56.77 18.23
N ARG A 2 65.47 56.14 19.38
CA ARG A 2 64.24 56.25 20.22
C ARG A 2 62.87 56.07 19.55
N ILE A 3 62.15 54.96 19.75
CA ILE A 3 61.32 54.56 20.92
C ILE A 3 60.03 55.40 21.07
N PHE A 4 58.92 54.69 21.33
CA PHE A 4 57.61 55.03 21.93
C PHE A 4 56.45 54.70 20.97
N LYS A 5 55.34 54.04 21.35
CA LYS A 5 54.93 53.10 22.42
C LYS A 5 53.47 52.75 22.07
N GLU A 6 53.08 51.50 22.33
CA GLU A 6 51.70 51.02 22.59
C GLU A 6 50.60 51.22 21.53
N ILE A 7 49.95 50.11 21.13
CA ILE A 7 48.49 49.94 21.07
C ILE A 7 48.17 48.45 20.81
N HIS A 8 47.53 47.85 21.82
CA HIS A 8 46.63 46.69 21.86
C HIS A 8 46.91 45.39 21.08
N LEU A 9 47.20 44.37 21.88
CA LEU A 9 47.15 42.94 21.59
C LEU A 9 45.68 42.53 21.29
N ILE A 10 45.34 42.24 20.03
CA ILE A 10 44.16 41.46 19.67
C ILE A 10 44.64 40.06 19.29
N PHE A 11 44.33 39.08 20.14
CA PHE A 11 44.52 37.66 19.86
C PHE A 11 43.58 37.26 18.71
N ILE A 12 44.08 37.26 17.48
CA ILE A 12 43.44 36.53 16.38
C ILE A 12 43.87 35.07 16.52
N ILE A 13 43.05 34.28 17.21
CA ILE A 13 43.08 32.82 17.09
C ILE A 13 42.56 32.53 15.68
N THR A 14 43.48 32.31 14.75
CA THR A 14 43.16 31.64 13.49
C THR A 14 42.83 30.18 13.82
N PHE A 15 41.55 29.93 14.15
CA PHE A 15 40.94 28.64 13.94
C PHE A 15 40.97 28.39 12.43
N LEU A 16 42.01 27.71 11.96
CA LEU A 16 41.92 26.96 10.72
C LEU A 16 40.85 25.91 10.96
N GLY A 17 39.62 26.25 10.59
CA GLY A 17 38.54 25.31 10.43
C GLY A 17 38.95 24.33 9.34
N VAL A 18 39.61 23.24 9.76
CA VAL A 18 39.59 22.00 9.01
C VAL A 18 38.12 21.58 9.03
N SER A 19 37.38 21.99 7.99
CA SER A 19 36.14 21.32 7.63
C SER A 19 36.56 19.88 7.34
N ALA A 20 36.28 18.99 8.28
CA ALA A 20 36.28 17.57 8.00
C ALA A 20 35.31 17.39 6.83
N LYS A 21 35.85 17.15 5.64
CA LYS A 21 35.05 16.79 4.46
C LYS A 21 34.43 15.45 4.80
N GLU A 22 33.11 15.45 4.95
CA GLU A 22 32.33 14.23 5.12
C GLU A 22 32.46 13.41 3.83
N GLU A 23 32.97 12.20 3.94
CA GLU A 23 33.18 11.26 2.84
C GLU A 23 31.81 10.80 2.33
N CYS A 24 31.64 10.56 1.01
CA CYS A 24 30.34 10.15 0.46
C CYS A 24 30.08 8.66 0.83
N ASP A 25 29.69 8.38 2.07
CA ASP A 25 29.44 7.00 2.52
C ASP A 25 28.12 6.42 1.99
N ASP A 26 27.16 7.29 1.65
CA ASP A 26 25.86 6.90 1.12
C ASP A 26 25.70 7.33 -0.35
N THR A 27 25.75 6.36 -1.25
CA THR A 27 25.63 6.53 -2.71
C THR A 27 24.52 5.63 -3.24
N LYS A 28 23.65 6.19 -4.07
CA LYS A 28 22.61 5.45 -4.81
C LYS A 28 22.98 5.37 -6.28
N TYR A 29 22.40 4.43 -7.00
CA TYR A 29 22.55 4.41 -8.45
C TYR A 29 21.30 4.91 -9.16
N ILE A 30 21.53 5.64 -10.25
CA ILE A 30 20.49 6.03 -11.19
C ILE A 30 20.76 5.34 -12.53
N VAL A 31 19.68 4.96 -13.21
CA VAL A 31 19.74 4.45 -14.59
C VAL A 31 19.46 5.58 -15.56
N SER A 32 20.27 5.67 -16.61
CA SER A 32 20.04 6.62 -17.70
C SER A 32 18.83 6.24 -18.55
N LYS A 33 18.52 7.07 -19.55
CA LYS A 33 17.67 6.63 -20.66
C LYS A 33 18.38 5.51 -21.43
N CYS A 34 17.58 4.73 -22.16
CA CYS A 34 18.07 3.74 -23.09
C CYS A 34 18.71 4.38 -24.32
N TYR A 35 19.86 3.84 -24.72
CA TYR A 35 20.60 4.22 -25.92
C TYR A 35 20.72 3.00 -26.84
N ASN A 36 20.54 3.23 -28.13
CA ASN A 36 20.81 2.22 -29.16
C ASN A 36 22.18 2.50 -29.78
N TYR A 37 23.07 1.51 -29.74
CA TYR A 37 24.34 1.57 -30.45
C TYR A 37 24.61 0.22 -31.12
N LYS A 38 24.86 0.23 -32.43
CA LYS A 38 25.14 -0.97 -33.22
C LYS A 38 24.09 -2.09 -33.04
N ASN A 39 22.82 -1.72 -33.00
CA ASN A 39 21.68 -2.64 -32.78
C ASN A 39 21.64 -3.30 -31.39
N GLU A 40 22.36 -2.77 -30.40
CA GLU A 40 22.25 -3.18 -29.00
C GLU A 40 21.67 -2.02 -28.18
N ASP A 41 20.64 -2.33 -27.39
CA ASP A 41 20.01 -1.39 -26.46
C ASP A 41 20.64 -1.52 -25.07
N TYR A 42 21.30 -0.44 -24.63
CA TYR A 42 21.98 -0.37 -23.35
C TYR A 42 21.64 0.92 -22.62
N GLN A 43 21.83 0.89 -21.31
CA GLN A 43 21.68 2.03 -20.43
C GLN A 43 22.87 2.09 -19.46
N TRP A 44 23.15 3.29 -18.98
CA TRP A 44 24.21 3.54 -18.03
C TRP A 44 23.67 3.47 -16.62
N LEU A 45 24.32 2.67 -15.79
CA LEU A 45 24.16 2.66 -14.35
C LEU A 45 25.20 3.61 -13.75
N ILE A 46 24.74 4.70 -13.15
CA ILE A 46 25.59 5.81 -12.68
C ILE A 46 25.45 5.92 -11.16
N GLU A 47 26.58 5.83 -10.45
CA GLU A 47 26.63 6.06 -9.01
C GLU A 47 26.53 7.55 -8.72
N VAL A 48 25.61 7.94 -7.85
CA VAL A 48 25.40 9.32 -7.42
C VAL A 48 25.28 9.38 -5.89
N PRO A 49 25.76 10.46 -5.24
CA PRO A 49 25.54 10.64 -3.80
C PRO A 49 24.05 10.62 -3.44
N SER A 50 23.69 9.92 -2.35
CA SER A 50 22.32 9.84 -1.85
C SER A 50 21.83 11.19 -1.31
N ASN A 51 22.72 11.95 -0.66
CA ASN A 51 22.46 13.29 -0.15
C ASN A 51 22.94 14.39 -1.12
N LYS A 52 22.11 15.44 -1.29
CA LYS A 52 22.43 16.62 -2.13
C LYS A 52 23.48 17.55 -1.52
N ALA A 53 23.97 17.25 -0.30
CA ALA A 53 25.07 18.00 0.29
C ALA A 53 26.33 17.79 -0.56
N SER A 54 27.09 18.85 -0.79
CA SER A 54 28.33 18.83 -1.56
C SER A 54 29.37 17.96 -0.86
N CYS A 55 29.31 16.65 -1.05
CA CYS A 55 30.37 15.74 -0.61
C CYS A 55 31.51 15.84 -1.64
N SER A 56 32.74 15.93 -1.15
CA SER A 56 33.93 16.00 -2.01
C SER A 56 35.01 15.10 -1.46
N GLY A 57 35.53 14.18 -2.27
CA GLY A 57 36.64 13.31 -1.86
C GLY A 57 36.53 11.84 -2.27
N LYS A 58 35.33 11.32 -2.55
CA LYS A 58 35.17 9.94 -3.05
C LYS A 58 35.18 9.92 -4.58
N SER A 59 36.04 9.08 -5.18
CA SER A 59 35.93 8.75 -6.60
C SER A 59 34.70 7.87 -6.77
N LEU A 60 33.67 8.37 -7.45
CA LEU A 60 32.53 7.56 -7.85
C LEU A 60 33.00 6.45 -8.79
N SER A 61 32.31 5.31 -8.76
CA SER A 61 32.57 4.22 -9.69
C SER A 61 32.31 4.67 -11.13
N GLU A 62 33.08 4.09 -12.07
CA GLU A 62 32.85 4.33 -13.49
C GLU A 62 31.45 3.87 -13.89
N PRO A 63 30.76 4.60 -14.79
CA PRO A 63 29.46 4.17 -15.29
C PRO A 63 29.52 2.77 -15.88
N LEU A 64 28.60 1.90 -15.45
CA LEU A 64 28.49 0.53 -15.94
C LEU A 64 27.43 0.45 -17.03
N SER A 65 27.71 -0.27 -18.12
CA SER A 65 26.72 -0.52 -19.17
C SER A 65 25.90 -1.78 -18.85
N VAL A 66 24.58 -1.66 -18.84
CA VAL A 66 23.65 -2.79 -18.67
C VAL A 66 22.60 -2.80 -19.78
N PRO A 67 22.03 -3.96 -20.16
CA PRO A 67 20.95 -4.00 -21.13
C PRO A 67 19.74 -3.17 -20.68
N CYS A 68 19.02 -2.58 -21.64
CA CYS A 68 17.82 -1.77 -21.36
C CYS A 68 16.72 -2.48 -20.59
N ASN A 69 16.48 -3.75 -20.93
CA ASN A 69 15.45 -4.58 -20.29
C ASN A 69 15.98 -5.39 -19.10
N PHE A 70 17.18 -5.06 -18.62
CA PHE A 70 17.79 -5.75 -17.50
C PHE A 70 17.02 -5.46 -16.21
N ALA A 71 16.49 -6.50 -15.60
CA ALA A 71 16.00 -6.47 -14.23
C ALA A 71 15.93 -7.89 -13.67
N CYS A 72 16.18 -8.00 -12.38
CA CYS A 72 16.26 -9.28 -11.70
C CYS A 72 14.89 -9.93 -11.52
N ALA A 73 14.89 -11.24 -11.21
CA ALA A 73 13.66 -11.91 -10.84
C ALA A 73 13.20 -11.45 -9.46
N LYS A 74 11.94 -11.70 -9.12
CA LYS A 74 11.45 -11.48 -7.76
C LYS A 74 12.29 -12.32 -6.79
N GLY A 75 12.64 -11.70 -5.66
CA GLY A 75 13.55 -12.27 -4.68
C GLY A 75 15.03 -12.12 -5.01
N GLU A 76 15.38 -11.40 -6.07
CA GLU A 76 16.76 -11.12 -6.43
C GLU A 76 17.03 -9.62 -6.53
N THR A 77 18.28 -9.21 -6.37
CA THR A 77 18.72 -7.82 -6.56
C THR A 77 19.94 -7.76 -7.45
N PHE A 78 20.21 -6.59 -8.00
CA PHE A 78 21.39 -6.39 -8.83
C PHE A 78 22.66 -6.37 -7.99
N ASP A 79 23.57 -7.31 -8.27
CA ASP A 79 24.91 -7.35 -7.72
C ASP A 79 25.89 -6.69 -8.69
N LYS A 80 26.44 -5.55 -8.25
CA LYS A 80 27.42 -4.76 -9.01
C LYS A 80 28.72 -5.51 -9.27
N SER A 81 29.11 -6.45 -8.40
CA SER A 81 30.38 -7.16 -8.51
C SER A 81 30.36 -8.18 -9.64
N THR A 82 29.20 -8.77 -9.89
CA THR A 82 28.99 -9.77 -10.95
C THR A 82 28.26 -9.20 -12.16
N LEU A 83 27.77 -7.94 -12.09
CA LEU A 83 26.85 -7.33 -13.05
C LEU A 83 25.64 -8.23 -13.34
N GLY A 84 25.16 -8.91 -12.30
CA GLY A 84 24.16 -9.97 -12.37
C GLY A 84 23.16 -9.90 -11.24
N CYS A 85 22.32 -10.92 -11.10
CA CYS A 85 21.31 -10.98 -10.05
C CYS A 85 21.76 -11.89 -8.90
N LYS A 86 21.59 -11.42 -7.67
CA LYS A 86 21.86 -12.15 -6.43
C LYS A 86 20.57 -12.38 -5.66
N ASP A 87 20.40 -13.57 -5.11
CA ASP A 87 19.24 -13.91 -4.28
C ASP A 87 19.23 -13.10 -2.97
N CYS A 88 18.04 -12.67 -2.57
CA CYS A 88 17.78 -12.11 -1.24
C CYS A 88 17.87 -13.19 -0.17
N GLU A 89 18.49 -12.84 0.96
CA GLU A 89 18.57 -13.74 2.11
C GLU A 89 17.25 -13.79 2.87
N SER A 90 17.05 -14.81 3.69
CA SER A 90 15.87 -14.88 4.58
C SER A 90 15.80 -13.63 5.46
N GLY A 91 14.60 -13.15 5.74
CA GLY A 91 14.35 -11.89 6.45
C GLY A 91 14.31 -10.68 5.53
N THR A 92 14.68 -10.84 4.26
CA THR A 92 14.64 -9.79 3.25
C THR A 92 13.84 -10.22 2.03
N PHE A 93 13.39 -9.26 1.24
CA PHE A 93 12.67 -9.52 0.00
C PHE A 93 13.08 -8.55 -1.10
N SER A 94 12.75 -8.91 -2.35
CA SER A 94 12.92 -8.02 -3.49
C SER A 94 11.82 -8.24 -4.51
N LEU A 95 11.37 -7.17 -5.16
CA LEU A 95 10.48 -7.26 -6.31
C LEU A 95 11.24 -7.54 -7.63
N GLY A 96 12.58 -7.66 -7.59
CA GLY A 96 13.47 -7.87 -8.76
C GLY A 96 13.70 -6.63 -9.62
N GLY A 97 12.66 -5.81 -9.72
CA GLY A 97 12.60 -4.51 -10.36
C GLY A 97 11.18 -4.00 -10.16
N GLY A 98 10.99 -3.20 -9.13
CA GLY A 98 9.67 -2.79 -8.67
C GLY A 98 9.73 -1.91 -7.44
N HIS A 99 8.63 -1.26 -7.12
CA HIS A 99 8.46 -0.48 -5.91
C HIS A 99 7.14 -0.84 -5.23
N GLN A 100 7.16 -1.02 -3.92
CA GLN A 100 5.96 -1.23 -3.12
C GLN A 100 5.74 -0.02 -2.21
N TYR A 101 4.62 0.64 -2.41
CA TYR A 101 4.12 1.64 -1.47
C TYR A 101 3.30 0.93 -0.40
N THR A 102 3.74 1.05 0.85
CA THR A 102 2.94 0.76 2.03
C THR A 102 2.68 2.04 2.81
N PHE A 103 1.69 2.01 3.69
CA PHE A 103 1.27 3.16 4.50
C PHE A 103 1.48 2.91 5.99
N ASP A 104 2.39 1.98 6.31
CA ASP A 104 2.84 1.70 7.65
C ASP A 104 3.65 2.90 8.18
N GLU A 105 3.56 3.16 9.48
CA GLU A 105 4.42 4.13 10.19
C GLU A 105 4.30 5.62 9.79
N LEU A 106 3.34 5.97 8.93
CA LEU A 106 3.10 7.37 8.58
C LEU A 106 2.42 8.15 9.72
N GLU A 107 3.01 9.28 10.10
CA GLU A 107 2.38 10.26 11.01
C GLU A 107 1.33 11.09 10.26
N GLY A 108 0.16 10.49 10.06
CA GLY A 108 -0.91 11.08 9.24
C GLY A 108 -0.51 11.10 7.76
N LEU A 109 -0.66 12.24 7.09
CA LEU A 109 -0.26 12.38 5.67
C LEU A 109 1.19 12.89 5.50
N LYS A 110 1.90 13.18 6.60
CA LYS A 110 3.31 13.59 6.55
C LYS A 110 4.15 12.33 6.31
N GLY A 111 4.63 12.17 5.07
CA GLY A 111 5.42 11.00 4.66
C GLY A 111 4.82 10.22 3.50
N ILE A 112 3.67 10.65 2.95
CA ILE A 112 3.19 10.13 1.66
C ILE A 112 4.30 10.34 0.61
N PRO A 113 4.71 9.28 -0.12
CA PRO A 113 5.71 9.39 -1.18
C PRO A 113 5.35 10.47 -2.20
N THR A 114 6.34 11.21 -2.71
CA THR A 114 6.12 12.32 -3.65
C THR A 114 5.47 11.90 -4.96
N ASP A 115 5.61 10.62 -5.31
CA ASP A 115 5.03 9.99 -6.49
C ASP A 115 3.51 9.75 -6.33
N ILE A 116 2.99 9.86 -5.10
CA ILE A 116 1.57 9.76 -4.77
C ILE A 116 1.03 11.15 -4.44
N SER A 117 0.00 11.58 -5.18
CA SER A 117 -0.72 12.83 -4.93
C SER A 117 -2.17 12.53 -4.54
N LEU A 118 -2.58 13.04 -3.39
CA LEU A 118 -3.94 12.89 -2.86
C LEU A 118 -4.73 14.17 -3.11
N LYS A 119 -5.90 14.07 -3.72
CA LYS A 119 -6.78 15.21 -4.02
C LYS A 119 -8.19 14.96 -3.50
N ALA A 120 -8.86 16.05 -3.14
CA ALA A 120 -10.30 16.11 -2.89
C ALA A 120 -10.86 17.20 -3.80
N THR A 121 -11.98 16.94 -4.45
CA THR A 121 -12.59 17.82 -5.45
C THR A 121 -14.11 17.77 -5.32
N SER A 122 -14.76 18.89 -5.63
CA SER A 122 -16.21 18.96 -5.66
C SER A 122 -16.72 18.58 -7.05
N LEU A 123 -17.78 17.77 -7.11
CA LEU A 123 -18.48 17.48 -8.37
C LEU A 123 -19.44 18.62 -8.76
N VAL A 124 -19.83 19.43 -7.78
CA VAL A 124 -20.73 20.58 -7.94
C VAL A 124 -20.12 21.79 -7.26
N SER A 125 -20.00 22.92 -7.97
CA SER A 125 -19.31 24.12 -7.46
C SER A 125 -19.84 24.62 -6.10
N SER A 126 -21.15 24.47 -5.83
CA SER A 126 -21.75 24.88 -4.55
C SER A 126 -21.25 24.09 -3.32
N TYR A 127 -20.69 22.90 -3.52
CA TYR A 127 -20.18 22.03 -2.45
C TYR A 127 -18.67 22.18 -2.20
N GLU A 128 -17.98 23.09 -2.90
CA GLU A 128 -16.51 23.18 -2.85
C GLU A 128 -15.96 23.43 -1.43
N THR A 129 -16.63 24.28 -0.66
CA THR A 129 -16.22 24.57 0.73
C THR A 129 -16.48 23.39 1.66
N GLU A 130 -17.56 22.63 1.42
CA GLU A 130 -17.94 21.46 2.23
C GLU A 130 -17.02 20.28 1.94
N CYS A 131 -16.74 20.01 0.66
CA CYS A 131 -15.78 18.98 0.26
C CYS A 131 -14.39 19.26 0.82
N LYS A 132 -13.90 20.50 0.78
CA LYS A 132 -12.59 20.85 1.37
C LYS A 132 -12.51 20.60 2.88
N LYS A 133 -13.62 20.68 3.60
CA LYS A 133 -13.66 20.50 5.07
C LYS A 133 -13.87 19.04 5.47
N ASN A 134 -14.76 18.36 4.77
CA ASN A 134 -15.31 17.09 5.23
C ASN A 134 -14.83 15.89 4.43
N THR A 135 -14.27 16.09 3.23
CA THR A 135 -13.68 15.02 2.43
C THR A 135 -12.18 14.98 2.69
N VAL A 136 -11.72 13.94 3.37
CA VAL A 136 -10.34 13.85 3.88
C VAL A 136 -9.72 12.49 3.58
N TRP A 137 -8.40 12.52 3.37
CA TRP A 137 -7.55 11.35 3.39
C TRP A 137 -6.94 11.21 4.78
N HIS A 138 -6.93 10.00 5.31
CA HIS A 138 -6.25 9.69 6.57
C HIS A 138 -5.59 8.33 6.52
N VAL A 139 -4.48 8.21 7.22
CA VAL A 139 -3.86 6.91 7.48
C VAL A 139 -4.48 6.34 8.74
N LYS A 140 -5.12 5.17 8.65
CA LYS A 140 -5.72 4.46 9.77
C LYS A 140 -5.03 3.12 9.95
N GLY A 141 -4.10 3.05 10.90
CA GLY A 141 -3.22 1.89 11.03
C GLY A 141 -2.25 1.84 9.85
N ASN A 142 -2.35 0.81 9.02
CA ASN A 142 -1.53 0.57 7.83
C ASN A 142 -2.26 0.80 6.50
N VAL A 143 -3.32 1.61 6.53
CA VAL A 143 -4.22 1.79 5.40
C VAL A 143 -4.40 3.26 5.12
N LEU A 144 -4.23 3.63 3.85
CA LEU A 144 -4.66 4.92 3.32
C LEU A 144 -6.17 4.84 3.06
N GLN A 145 -6.95 5.55 3.87
CA GLN A 145 -8.39 5.56 3.81
C GLN A 145 -8.89 6.94 3.36
N GLY A 146 -9.80 6.93 2.40
CA GLY A 146 -10.49 8.09 1.90
C GLY A 146 -11.92 8.15 2.40
N ASP A 147 -12.29 9.27 3.00
CA ASP A 147 -13.63 9.59 3.49
C ASP A 147 -14.28 10.57 2.49
N VAL A 148 -15.23 10.09 1.69
CA VAL A 148 -15.91 10.89 0.64
C VAL A 148 -17.32 11.28 1.05
N GLN A 149 -17.60 12.59 1.03
CA GLN A 149 -18.94 13.13 1.26
C GLN A 149 -19.80 13.13 -0.01
N HIS A 150 -21.10 13.35 0.16
CA HIS A 150 -22.03 13.49 -0.96
C HIS A 150 -21.62 14.66 -1.86
N ASN A 151 -21.69 14.49 -3.19
CA ASN A 151 -21.26 15.45 -4.21
C ASN A 151 -19.76 15.79 -4.19
N CYS A 152 -18.97 15.06 -3.40
CA CYS A 152 -17.52 15.17 -3.39
C CYS A 152 -16.91 13.95 -4.09
N ALA A 153 -15.68 14.14 -4.55
CA ALA A 153 -14.83 13.09 -5.06
C ALA A 153 -13.43 13.22 -4.43
N ILE A 154 -12.78 12.09 -4.24
CA ILE A 154 -11.35 12.04 -3.96
C ILE A 154 -10.64 11.31 -5.08
N SER A 155 -9.38 11.68 -5.27
CA SER A 155 -8.51 10.93 -6.15
C SER A 155 -7.13 10.67 -5.56
N VAL A 156 -6.59 9.53 -5.95
CA VAL A 156 -5.19 9.15 -5.73
C VAL A 156 -4.54 9.12 -7.10
N LEU A 157 -3.52 9.96 -7.30
CA LEU A 157 -2.72 9.97 -8.50
C LEU A 157 -1.36 9.35 -8.17
N ILE A 158 -0.95 8.34 -8.92
CA ILE A 158 0.29 7.60 -8.72
C ILE A 158 1.09 7.72 -10.01
N ARG A 159 2.26 8.35 -9.93
CA ARG A 159 3.20 8.47 -11.04
C ARG A 159 4.30 7.43 -10.89
N PHE A 160 4.57 6.68 -11.95
CA PHE A 160 5.59 5.63 -11.92
C PHE A 160 6.21 5.39 -13.28
N LYS A 161 7.42 4.83 -13.27
CA LYS A 161 8.20 4.54 -14.47
C LYS A 161 8.52 3.06 -14.59
N LEU A 162 8.20 2.48 -15.74
CA LEU A 162 8.57 1.13 -16.11
C LEU A 162 9.72 1.14 -17.10
N GLN A 163 10.75 0.33 -16.83
CA GLN A 163 11.88 0.10 -17.73
C GLN A 163 11.60 -1.06 -18.69
N ARG A 164 10.62 -1.91 -18.38
CA ARG A 164 10.17 -3.04 -19.20
C ARG A 164 8.69 -3.33 -18.95
N ALA A 165 8.14 -4.24 -19.74
CA ALA A 165 6.82 -4.80 -19.48
C ALA A 165 6.68 -5.23 -18.01
N GLY A 166 5.56 -4.86 -17.41
CA GLY A 166 5.37 -4.94 -15.98
C GLY A 166 3.90 -4.84 -15.60
N ALA A 167 3.64 -4.44 -14.37
CA ALA A 167 2.28 -4.31 -13.86
C ALA A 167 2.20 -3.34 -12.69
N ILE A 168 1.02 -2.76 -12.49
CA ILE A 168 0.66 -2.11 -11.23
C ILE A 168 -0.45 -2.92 -10.56
N SER A 169 -0.22 -3.31 -9.31
CA SER A 169 -1.16 -4.05 -8.47
C SER A 169 -1.59 -3.19 -7.29
N ILE A 170 -2.89 -3.14 -7.01
CA ILE A 170 -3.47 -2.33 -5.92
C ILE A 170 -4.29 -3.26 -5.05
N THR A 171 -3.97 -3.29 -3.76
CA THR A 171 -4.77 -4.00 -2.76
C THR A 171 -5.73 -3.02 -2.08
N TYR A 172 -7.03 -3.21 -2.31
CA TYR A 172 -8.07 -2.29 -1.87
C TYR A 172 -9.22 -2.98 -1.15
N ASN A 173 -9.91 -2.24 -0.29
CA ASN A 173 -11.19 -2.59 0.29
C ASN A 173 -12.23 -1.54 -0.10
N LEU A 174 -13.34 -2.01 -0.65
CA LEU A 174 -14.43 -1.19 -1.17
C LEU A 174 -15.78 -1.83 -0.80
N PRO A 175 -16.42 -1.43 0.31
CA PRO A 175 -17.53 -2.18 0.90
C PRO A 175 -18.75 -2.39 0.00
N THR A 176 -19.21 -1.37 -0.74
CA THR A 176 -20.56 -1.40 -1.35
C THR A 176 -20.71 -0.68 -2.69
N SER A 177 -19.84 0.28 -3.03
CA SER A 177 -19.94 1.07 -4.27
C SER A 177 -18.87 0.65 -5.29
N TYR A 178 -18.97 1.10 -6.54
CA TYR A 178 -17.92 0.95 -7.55
C TYR A 178 -16.95 2.15 -7.48
N VAL A 179 -15.67 1.90 -7.75
CA VAL A 179 -14.61 2.93 -7.87
C VAL A 179 -14.11 2.93 -9.30
N PHE A 180 -13.99 4.12 -9.90
CA PHE A 180 -13.52 4.30 -11.27
C PHE A 180 -12.02 4.55 -11.22
N ALA A 181 -11.23 3.64 -11.77
CA ALA A 181 -9.80 3.81 -11.94
C ALA A 181 -9.53 4.17 -13.40
N THR A 182 -8.70 5.17 -13.64
CA THR A 182 -8.31 5.54 -15.00
C THR A 182 -6.80 5.58 -15.10
N MET A 183 -6.24 4.91 -16.09
CA MET A 183 -4.81 4.87 -16.34
C MET A 183 -4.51 5.59 -17.65
N SER A 184 -3.54 6.48 -17.65
CA SER A 184 -3.04 7.14 -18.86
C SER A 184 -1.56 6.84 -19.03
N SER A 185 -1.18 6.44 -20.23
CA SER A 185 0.21 6.39 -20.67
C SER A 185 0.66 7.74 -21.21
N GLN A 186 1.85 8.17 -20.79
CA GLN A 186 2.59 9.36 -21.20
C GLN A 186 2.22 10.70 -20.52
N CYS A 187 3.12 11.13 -19.64
CA CYS A 187 3.40 12.55 -19.45
C CYS A 187 4.34 13.01 -20.58
N ASP A 188 3.83 13.81 -21.51
CA ASP A 188 4.64 14.83 -22.16
C ASP A 188 4.01 16.19 -21.82
N PHE A 189 4.51 16.81 -20.74
CA PHE A 189 4.21 18.20 -20.43
C PHE A 189 5.23 19.04 -21.20
N GLY A 190 4.86 19.50 -22.40
CA GLY A 190 5.73 20.41 -23.14
C GLY A 190 5.35 20.70 -24.58
N THR A 191 4.18 21.28 -24.83
CA THR A 191 4.00 22.55 -25.56
C THR A 191 2.51 22.87 -25.63
N ASP A 192 2.17 24.12 -25.33
CA ASP A 192 0.91 24.72 -25.75
C ASP A 192 0.65 24.38 -27.22
N ASP A 193 -0.48 23.75 -27.53
CA ASP A 193 -1.20 24.13 -28.74
C ASP A 193 -2.66 24.32 -28.38
N LYS A 194 -3.03 25.58 -28.51
CA LYS A 194 -4.38 26.10 -28.44
C LYS A 194 -5.19 25.54 -29.59
N ASP A 195 -6.49 25.51 -29.37
CA ASP A 195 -7.53 25.56 -30.40
C ASP A 195 -7.59 24.36 -31.36
N ASN A 196 -8.61 23.52 -31.17
CA ASN A 196 -9.62 23.34 -32.22
C ASN A 196 -10.87 22.70 -31.63
N ASP A 197 -11.90 23.52 -31.51
CA ASP A 197 -13.29 23.10 -31.68
C ASP A 197 -13.40 22.36 -33.04
N GLY A 198 -13.99 21.18 -33.02
CA GLY A 198 -14.24 20.38 -34.20
C GLY A 198 -15.04 19.15 -33.82
N ASP A 199 -16.37 19.29 -33.82
CA ASP A 199 -17.27 18.18 -34.13
C ASP A 199 -16.77 17.53 -35.42
N ASP A 200 -16.51 16.22 -35.43
CA ASP A 200 -16.60 15.40 -36.63
C ASP A 200 -16.74 13.91 -36.25
N ASP A 201 -17.80 13.33 -36.80
CA ASP A 201 -18.18 11.92 -36.76
C ASP A 201 -17.16 11.03 -37.50
N ASP A 202 -17.12 9.75 -37.07
CA ASP A 202 -16.72 8.54 -37.80
C ASP A 202 -15.55 8.59 -38.81
N ASP A 203 -14.45 7.88 -38.52
CA ASP A 203 -14.02 6.73 -39.34
C ASP A 203 -12.77 6.01 -38.79
N ASP A 204 -12.74 4.70 -39.09
CA ASP A 204 -11.70 3.72 -38.82
C ASP A 204 -10.27 4.20 -39.12
N ASP A 205 -9.41 4.20 -38.10
CA ASP A 205 -7.99 3.90 -38.27
C ASP A 205 -7.48 3.03 -37.12
N ASN A 206 -7.14 1.80 -37.47
CA ASN A 206 -6.60 0.76 -36.61
C ASN A 206 -5.10 1.03 -36.31
N GLN A 207 -4.82 2.19 -35.72
CA GLN A 207 -3.53 2.55 -35.15
C GLN A 207 -3.79 2.90 -33.69
N SER A 208 -3.42 1.99 -32.77
CA SER A 208 -3.59 2.20 -31.33
C SER A 208 -2.84 3.45 -30.88
N ASP A 209 -3.53 4.57 -30.68
CA ASP A 209 -2.95 5.81 -30.14
C ASP A 209 -2.34 5.50 -28.75
N PRO A 210 -1.02 5.68 -28.57
CA PRO A 210 -0.37 5.44 -27.29
C PRO A 210 -0.74 6.46 -26.19
N ARG A 211 -1.57 7.46 -26.49
CA ARG A 211 -2.18 8.41 -25.54
C ARG A 211 -3.58 7.99 -25.06
N LYS A 212 -4.08 6.83 -25.49
CA LYS A 212 -5.43 6.36 -25.16
C LYS A 212 -5.54 6.06 -23.65
N LYS A 213 -6.30 6.90 -22.94
CA LYS A 213 -6.71 6.66 -21.55
C LYS A 213 -7.47 5.33 -21.48
N VAL A 214 -7.03 4.43 -20.61
CA VAL A 214 -7.68 3.14 -20.37
C VAL A 214 -8.37 3.18 -19.01
N ASP A 215 -9.68 2.97 -19.02
CA ASP A 215 -10.48 2.97 -17.82
C ASP A 215 -10.65 1.54 -17.28
N TYR A 216 -10.48 1.39 -15.97
CA TYR A 216 -10.65 0.16 -15.21
C TYR A 216 -11.69 0.39 -14.11
N MET A 217 -12.69 -0.49 -14.04
CA MET A 217 -13.63 -0.46 -12.92
C MET A 217 -13.16 -1.39 -11.80
N LEU A 218 -12.99 -0.84 -10.60
CA LEU A 218 -12.80 -1.63 -9.38
C LEU A 218 -14.16 -2.11 -8.88
N LYS A 219 -14.24 -3.40 -8.56
CA LYS A 219 -15.50 -4.04 -8.13
C LYS A 219 -15.67 -3.88 -6.61
N PRO A 220 -16.91 -3.78 -6.11
CA PRO A 220 -17.19 -3.86 -4.69
C PRO A 220 -16.63 -5.16 -4.13
N THR A 221 -15.96 -5.07 -2.98
CA THR A 221 -15.34 -6.20 -2.30
C THR A 221 -16.24 -6.77 -1.21
N GLY A 222 -17.13 -5.96 -0.64
CA GLY A 222 -17.80 -6.28 0.63
C GLY A 222 -17.00 -5.76 1.84
N TYR A 223 -17.67 -5.69 2.99
CA TYR A 223 -17.10 -5.16 4.23
C TYR A 223 -15.92 -6.00 4.72
N GLY A 224 -14.77 -5.35 4.93
CA GLY A 224 -13.56 -5.99 5.45
C GLY A 224 -12.88 -6.98 4.49
N VAL A 225 -13.40 -7.17 3.29
CA VAL A 225 -12.83 -8.06 2.27
C VAL A 225 -11.85 -7.28 1.41
N TRP A 226 -10.61 -7.74 1.33
CA TRP A 226 -9.59 -7.11 0.49
C TRP A 226 -9.50 -7.79 -0.87
N HIS A 227 -9.39 -7.02 -1.94
CA HIS A 227 -9.13 -7.52 -3.28
C HIS A 227 -7.86 -6.89 -3.84
N GLU A 228 -7.18 -7.64 -4.70
CA GLU A 228 -6.08 -7.14 -5.52
C GLU A 228 -6.57 -6.91 -6.95
N LYS A 229 -6.30 -5.72 -7.49
CA LYS A 229 -6.44 -5.44 -8.93
C LYS A 229 -5.06 -5.26 -9.52
N THR A 230 -4.68 -6.15 -10.43
CA THR A 230 -3.49 -6.02 -11.26
C THR A 230 -3.84 -5.48 -12.63
N ILE A 231 -3.08 -4.49 -13.09
CA ILE A 231 -3.12 -3.94 -14.43
C ILE A 231 -1.77 -4.25 -15.07
N LYS A 232 -1.77 -5.07 -16.12
CA LYS A 232 -0.57 -5.39 -16.90
C LYS A 232 -0.27 -4.27 -17.88
N ILE A 233 1.00 -3.98 -18.05
CA ILE A 233 1.51 -2.92 -18.92
C ILE A 233 2.63 -3.54 -19.76
N ASP A 234 2.41 -3.68 -21.06
CA ASP A 234 3.31 -4.45 -21.93
C ASP A 234 4.50 -3.62 -22.46
N THR A 235 4.49 -2.31 -22.22
CA THR A 235 5.50 -1.37 -22.70
C THR A 235 6.28 -0.74 -21.55
N ALA A 236 7.52 -0.32 -21.84
CA ALA A 236 8.28 0.56 -20.97
C ALA A 236 7.80 2.01 -21.17
N GLY A 237 7.90 2.84 -20.14
CA GLY A 237 7.44 4.22 -20.20
C GLY A 237 7.15 4.85 -18.85
N GLU A 238 6.63 6.07 -18.90
CA GLU A 238 6.12 6.79 -17.73
C GLU A 238 4.59 6.77 -17.74
N TYR A 239 4.01 6.44 -16.59
CA TYR A 239 2.60 6.18 -16.43
C TYR A 239 2.04 6.98 -15.26
N GLU A 240 0.80 7.41 -15.41
CA GLU A 240 0.01 7.98 -14.33
C GLU A 240 -1.26 7.13 -14.15
N LEU A 241 -1.45 6.63 -12.94
CA LEU A 241 -2.69 5.98 -12.54
C LEU A 241 -3.47 6.91 -11.62
N ALA A 242 -4.68 7.25 -12.01
CA ALA A 242 -5.61 8.04 -11.21
C ALA A 242 -6.79 7.17 -10.76
N LEU A 243 -6.95 7.00 -9.45
CA LEU A 243 -8.10 6.36 -8.84
C LEU A 243 -9.10 7.43 -8.43
N TYR A 244 -10.34 7.34 -8.91
CA TYR A 244 -11.41 8.27 -8.58
C TYR A 244 -12.53 7.58 -7.83
N THR A 245 -12.88 8.14 -6.68
CA THR A 245 -14.03 7.68 -5.90
C THR A 245 -14.95 8.85 -5.64
N PHE A 246 -16.26 8.63 -5.72
CA PHE A 246 -17.26 9.68 -5.59
C PHE A 246 -18.43 9.26 -4.71
N GLY A 247 -18.95 10.21 -3.93
CA GLY A 247 -20.06 10.01 -3.02
C GLY A 247 -21.40 10.26 -3.71
N ILE A 248 -22.09 9.19 -4.13
CA ILE A 248 -23.40 9.31 -4.81
C ILE A 248 -24.55 9.45 -3.79
N ASN A 249 -24.40 9.00 -2.54
CA ASN A 249 -25.48 8.93 -1.55
C ASN A 249 -25.05 9.42 -0.15
N ALA A 250 -26.02 9.68 0.73
CA ALA A 250 -25.80 10.05 2.14
C ALA A 250 -25.17 8.96 3.02
N PHE A 251 -24.96 7.74 2.49
CA PHE A 251 -24.29 6.66 3.21
C PHE A 251 -22.80 6.66 2.91
N HIS A 252 -22.05 6.96 3.96
CA HIS A 252 -20.61 7.10 3.94
C HIS A 252 -19.92 5.74 3.93
N PHE A 253 -19.21 5.40 2.85
CA PHE A 253 -18.41 4.17 2.79
C PHE A 253 -16.96 4.50 2.44
N PRO A 254 -16.00 4.15 3.32
CA PRO A 254 -14.61 4.48 3.09
C PRO A 254 -14.01 3.62 1.99
N PHE A 255 -13.26 4.24 1.08
CA PHE A 255 -12.36 3.55 0.17
C PHE A 255 -11.00 3.42 0.84
N SER A 256 -10.43 2.22 0.84
CA SER A 256 -9.19 1.92 1.55
C SER A 256 -8.17 1.27 0.63
N ILE A 257 -6.94 1.75 0.66
CA ILE A 257 -5.78 1.15 -0.03
C ILE A 257 -4.78 0.69 1.03
N ARG A 258 -4.40 -0.59 0.97
CA ARG A 258 -3.39 -1.17 1.85
C ARG A 258 -2.00 -1.13 1.23
N SER A 259 -1.89 -1.41 -0.06
CA SER A 259 -0.62 -1.41 -0.76
C SER A 259 -0.80 -1.15 -2.25
N ILE A 260 0.24 -0.57 -2.85
CA ILE A 260 0.40 -0.41 -4.30
C ILE A 260 1.75 -1.01 -4.66
N VAL A 261 1.78 -1.93 -5.60
CA VAL A 261 2.99 -2.60 -6.09
C VAL A 261 3.16 -2.28 -7.56
N VAL A 262 4.30 -1.68 -7.91
CA VAL A 262 4.71 -1.44 -9.29
C VAL A 262 5.80 -2.44 -9.63
N GLU A 263 5.64 -3.18 -10.71
CA GLU A 263 6.58 -4.18 -11.23
C GLU A 263 7.07 -3.74 -12.62
N GLY A 264 8.33 -4.03 -12.93
CA GLY A 264 8.95 -3.64 -14.20
C GLY A 264 9.68 -2.29 -14.14
N SER A 265 9.83 -1.69 -12.95
CA SER A 265 10.69 -0.52 -12.76
C SER A 265 12.18 -0.90 -12.81
N ALA A 266 13.06 0.07 -12.59
CA ALA A 266 14.49 -0.18 -12.47
C ALA A 266 14.78 -1.25 -11.39
N PHE A 267 15.86 -2.01 -11.60
CA PHE A 267 16.31 -3.00 -10.63
C PHE A 267 16.66 -2.36 -9.30
N ILE A 268 16.38 -3.07 -8.21
CA ILE A 268 16.82 -2.67 -6.87
C ILE A 268 18.19 -3.29 -6.61
N GLN A 269 19.04 -2.60 -5.85
CA GLN A 269 20.41 -3.04 -5.58
C GLN A 269 20.51 -3.82 -4.28
N GLU A 270 19.63 -3.50 -3.34
CA GLU A 270 19.61 -4.10 -2.02
C GLU A 270 18.24 -4.72 -1.75
N CYS A 271 18.24 -5.83 -1.02
CA CYS A 271 17.01 -6.46 -0.59
C CYS A 271 16.39 -5.60 0.50
N ILE A 272 15.07 -5.49 0.46
CA ILE A 272 14.32 -4.74 1.44
C ILE A 272 14.14 -5.64 2.66
N THR A 273 14.54 -5.14 3.82
CA THR A 273 14.36 -5.82 5.10
C THR A 273 12.88 -5.92 5.43
N CYS A 274 12.42 -7.08 5.90
CA CYS A 274 11.03 -7.23 6.29
C CYS A 274 10.68 -6.33 7.48
N PRO A 275 9.67 -5.46 7.38
CA PRO A 275 9.27 -4.60 8.50
C PRO A 275 8.69 -5.41 9.66
N PRO A 276 8.64 -4.83 10.88
CA PRO A 276 8.00 -5.47 12.03
C PRO A 276 6.55 -5.89 11.74
N GLY A 277 6.14 -7.02 12.30
CA GLY A 277 4.86 -7.66 12.01
C GLY A 277 4.86 -8.52 10.73
N THR A 278 5.96 -8.56 9.98
CA THR A 278 6.13 -9.43 8.82
C THR A 278 7.40 -10.27 8.91
N TYR A 279 7.51 -11.29 8.05
CA TYR A 279 8.69 -12.16 7.98
C TYR A 279 8.93 -12.73 6.58
N ALA A 280 10.17 -13.12 6.30
CA ALA A 280 10.56 -13.87 5.10
C ALA A 280 11.37 -15.12 5.49
N ALA A 281 10.72 -16.29 5.52
CA ALA A 281 11.36 -17.51 6.00
C ALA A 281 12.44 -18.10 5.08
N LYS A 282 12.38 -17.81 3.78
CA LYS A 282 13.27 -18.39 2.77
C LYS A 282 14.06 -17.31 2.05
N SER A 283 15.22 -17.69 1.52
CA SER A 283 15.89 -16.87 0.51
C SER A 283 15.03 -16.73 -0.73
N LYS A 284 15.35 -15.74 -1.57
CA LYS A 284 14.62 -15.43 -2.81
C LYS A 284 13.15 -15.08 -2.58
N SER A 285 12.84 -14.49 -1.43
CA SER A 285 11.49 -14.03 -1.10
C SER A 285 11.11 -12.80 -1.94
N SER A 286 9.97 -12.86 -2.61
CA SER A 286 9.46 -11.74 -3.40
C SER A 286 8.77 -10.66 -2.58
N THR A 287 8.27 -11.03 -1.41
CA THR A 287 7.51 -10.20 -0.47
C THR A 287 7.67 -10.75 0.94
N CYS A 288 7.44 -9.91 1.94
CA CYS A 288 7.29 -10.38 3.32
C CYS A 288 5.88 -10.90 3.56
N THR A 289 5.78 -11.98 4.32
CA THR A 289 4.52 -12.56 4.75
C THR A 289 4.10 -11.91 6.08
N PRO A 290 2.85 -11.43 6.23
CA PRO A 290 2.39 -10.93 7.52
C PRO A 290 2.40 -12.04 8.57
N CYS A 291 2.70 -11.69 9.81
CA CYS A 291 2.60 -12.64 10.91
C CYS A 291 1.15 -13.09 11.07
N PRO A 292 0.89 -14.41 11.13
CA PRO A 292 -0.46 -14.90 11.36
C PRO A 292 -0.97 -14.44 12.73
N LYS A 293 -2.29 -14.50 12.92
CA LYS A 293 -2.95 -14.16 14.19
C LYS A 293 -2.29 -14.90 15.36
N ASP A 294 -2.29 -14.24 16.51
CA ASP A 294 -1.65 -14.67 17.75
C ASP A 294 -0.11 -14.81 17.67
N THR A 295 0.51 -14.28 16.62
CA THR A 295 1.97 -14.19 16.46
C THR A 295 2.38 -12.77 16.07
N TYR A 296 3.65 -12.42 16.31
CA TYR A 296 4.20 -11.09 16.04
C TYR A 296 5.70 -11.14 15.74
N THR A 297 6.22 -10.07 15.14
CA THR A 297 7.67 -9.79 15.06
C THR A 297 7.92 -8.34 15.44
N LYS A 298 8.79 -8.11 16.42
CA LYS A 298 9.13 -6.75 16.84
C LYS A 298 10.22 -6.14 15.96
N ASP A 299 11.17 -6.98 15.56
CA ASP A 299 12.38 -6.54 14.90
C ASP A 299 12.25 -6.69 13.37
N GLU A 300 12.87 -5.76 12.67
CA GLU A 300 13.06 -5.84 11.23
C GLU A 300 13.87 -7.09 10.85
N GLY A 301 13.66 -7.60 9.64
CA GLY A 301 14.47 -8.69 9.10
C GLY A 301 14.09 -10.06 9.64
N SER A 302 12.91 -10.16 10.27
CA SER A 302 12.47 -11.40 10.88
C SER A 302 12.30 -12.52 9.86
N THR A 303 12.80 -13.72 10.19
CA THR A 303 12.67 -14.93 9.36
C THR A 303 11.50 -15.81 9.79
N GLN A 304 10.89 -15.52 10.93
CA GLN A 304 9.76 -16.25 11.51
C GLN A 304 9.01 -15.36 12.51
N CYS A 305 7.76 -15.69 12.79
CA CYS A 305 6.97 -15.01 13.81
C CYS A 305 7.05 -15.68 15.17
N LEU A 306 7.03 -14.86 16.22
CA LEU A 306 7.02 -15.32 17.61
C LEU A 306 5.57 -15.41 18.11
N PRO A 307 5.19 -16.48 18.84
CA PRO A 307 3.86 -16.58 19.41
C PRO A 307 3.68 -15.54 20.54
N CYS A 308 2.46 -15.03 20.68
CA CYS A 308 2.09 -14.25 21.85
C CYS A 308 2.06 -15.12 23.11
N GLN A 309 2.51 -14.56 24.24
CA GLN A 309 2.37 -15.20 25.54
C GLN A 309 0.90 -15.36 25.95
N ASP A 310 0.64 -16.31 26.85
CA ASP A 310 -0.70 -16.53 27.40
C ASP A 310 -1.31 -15.24 27.97
N GLY A 311 -2.58 -14.99 27.65
CA GLY A 311 -3.27 -13.76 28.03
C GLY A 311 -2.98 -12.56 27.12
N TYR A 312 -2.17 -12.72 26.06
CA TYR A 312 -1.96 -11.73 25.02
C TYR A 312 -2.44 -12.25 23.66
N TYR A 313 -2.66 -11.33 22.71
CA TYR A 313 -3.07 -11.61 21.34
C TYR A 313 -2.40 -10.63 20.37
N ALA A 314 -2.31 -11.03 19.11
CA ALA A 314 -1.87 -10.18 18.03
C ALA A 314 -2.80 -10.40 16.84
N ASP A 315 -3.22 -9.31 16.21
CA ASP A 315 -3.87 -9.40 14.91
C ASP A 315 -2.84 -9.77 13.83
N GLU A 316 -3.33 -10.23 12.68
CA GLU A 316 -2.47 -10.53 11.54
C GLU A 316 -1.63 -9.31 11.15
N GLY A 317 -0.33 -9.50 10.96
CA GLY A 317 0.61 -8.42 10.63
C GLY A 317 1.02 -7.54 11.80
N SER A 318 0.70 -7.91 13.06
CA SER A 318 1.05 -7.07 14.20
C SER A 318 2.53 -7.17 14.58
N SER A 319 3.14 -6.03 14.88
CA SER A 319 4.51 -5.95 15.40
C SER A 319 4.62 -6.14 16.92
N LYS A 320 3.49 -6.33 17.61
CA LYS A 320 3.45 -6.50 19.06
C LYS A 320 2.23 -7.28 19.52
N CYS A 321 2.38 -7.98 20.64
CA CYS A 321 1.26 -8.56 21.34
C CYS A 321 0.55 -7.53 22.23
N THR A 322 -0.78 -7.54 22.19
CA THR A 322 -1.66 -6.73 23.03
C THR A 322 -2.27 -7.61 24.12
N LYS A 323 -2.38 -7.09 25.35
CA LYS A 323 -3.02 -7.82 26.44
C LYS A 323 -4.50 -8.05 26.12
N ARG A 324 -4.99 -9.28 26.27
CA ARG A 324 -6.41 -9.59 26.08
C ARG A 324 -7.23 -8.88 27.15
N PRO A 325 -8.20 -8.02 26.78
CA PRO A 325 -9.12 -7.44 27.75
C PRO A 325 -10.01 -8.52 28.38
N VAL A 326 -10.73 -8.18 29.45
CA VAL A 326 -11.75 -9.06 30.01
C VAL A 326 -12.92 -9.18 29.04
N CYS A 327 -13.46 -10.38 28.86
CA CYS A 327 -14.57 -10.61 27.96
C CYS A 327 -15.86 -9.89 28.44
N GLU A 328 -16.26 -8.83 27.73
CA GLU A 328 -17.59 -8.23 27.79
C GLU A 328 -18.62 -8.93 26.89
N ALA A 329 -19.91 -8.67 27.10
CA ALA A 329 -21.02 -9.23 26.31
C ALA A 329 -20.88 -9.07 24.79
N LYS A 330 -20.22 -8.00 24.32
CA LYS A 330 -19.97 -7.73 22.89
C LYS A 330 -19.00 -8.74 22.22
N HIS A 331 -18.23 -9.50 23.00
CA HIS A 331 -17.31 -10.51 22.50
C HIS A 331 -17.96 -11.88 22.32
N PHE A 332 -19.27 -11.99 22.61
CA PHE A 332 -20.03 -13.21 22.49
C PHE A 332 -21.17 -13.02 21.49
N GLN A 333 -21.39 -14.02 20.65
CA GLN A 333 -22.58 -14.11 19.83
C GLN A 333 -23.62 -14.99 20.52
N LYS A 334 -24.90 -14.63 20.35
CA LYS A 334 -26.01 -15.45 20.82
C LYS A 334 -26.20 -16.61 19.86
N VAL A 335 -26.16 -17.82 20.38
CA VAL A 335 -26.45 -19.05 19.66
C VAL A 335 -27.69 -19.65 20.27
N PHE A 336 -28.72 -19.85 19.45
CA PHE A 336 -29.98 -20.44 19.89
C PHE A 336 -29.91 -21.94 19.68
N THR A 337 -30.29 -22.71 20.70
CA THR A 337 -30.54 -24.15 20.52
C THR A 337 -31.75 -24.37 19.61
N GLY A 338 -31.96 -25.61 19.18
CA GLY A 338 -33.25 -26.02 18.62
C GLY A 338 -34.39 -25.78 19.62
N CYS A 339 -35.59 -25.54 19.11
CA CYS A 339 -36.78 -25.33 19.93
C CYS A 339 -37.23 -26.62 20.62
N ASP A 340 -37.57 -26.53 21.89
CA ASP A 340 -38.21 -27.62 22.61
C ASP A 340 -39.71 -27.77 22.23
N LYS A 341 -40.37 -28.78 22.82
CA LYS A 341 -41.82 -29.04 22.62
C LYS A 341 -42.71 -27.90 23.12
N SER A 342 -42.18 -27.01 23.95
CA SER A 342 -42.86 -25.84 24.49
C SER A 342 -42.58 -24.56 23.67
N ASN A 343 -41.93 -24.70 22.50
CA ASN A 343 -41.58 -23.61 21.58
C ASN A 343 -40.63 -22.57 22.21
N VAL A 344 -39.75 -23.05 23.08
CA VAL A 344 -38.71 -22.26 23.75
C VAL A 344 -37.34 -22.70 23.23
N ALA A 345 -36.50 -21.72 22.89
CA ALA A 345 -35.09 -21.95 22.58
C ALA A 345 -34.23 -21.50 23.77
N THR A 346 -33.19 -22.27 24.05
CA THR A 346 -32.16 -21.86 25.01
C THR A 346 -31.17 -20.94 24.30
N VAL A 347 -30.90 -19.78 24.89
CA VAL A 347 -29.87 -18.88 24.39
C VAL A 347 -28.55 -19.23 25.07
N GLU A 348 -27.61 -19.71 24.29
CA GLU A 348 -26.22 -19.90 24.69
C GLU A 348 -25.37 -18.75 24.15
N TYR A 349 -24.29 -18.43 24.87
CA TYR A 349 -23.34 -17.41 24.45
C TYR A 349 -22.05 -18.10 24.03
N GLN A 350 -21.71 -18.00 22.75
CA GLN A 350 -20.46 -18.52 22.22
C GLN A 350 -19.48 -17.38 21.93
N PRO A 351 -18.18 -17.52 22.24
CA PRO A 351 -17.19 -16.50 21.89
C PRO A 351 -17.16 -16.27 20.37
N ILE A 352 -17.10 -15.00 19.96
CA ILE A 352 -16.82 -14.67 18.56
C ILE A 352 -15.37 -15.09 18.27
N GLN A 353 -15.17 -15.85 17.19
CA GLN A 353 -13.84 -16.32 16.81
C GLN A 353 -13.15 -15.29 15.91
N PRO A 354 -11.86 -14.99 16.13
CA PRO A 354 -10.99 -15.51 17.21
C PRO A 354 -11.30 -14.89 18.59
N LYS A 355 -11.16 -15.66 19.67
CA LYS A 355 -11.42 -15.20 21.05
C LYS A 355 -10.35 -14.20 21.52
N ILE A 356 -10.53 -12.90 21.28
CA ILE A 356 -9.56 -11.84 21.62
C ILE A 356 -9.54 -11.38 23.10
N CYS A 357 -10.26 -12.06 24.00
CA CYS A 357 -10.44 -11.64 25.39
C CYS A 357 -10.16 -12.78 26.39
N THR A 358 -9.90 -12.43 27.66
CA THR A 358 -9.70 -13.37 28.78
C THR A 358 -10.94 -13.42 29.67
N GLY A 359 -11.23 -14.61 30.22
CA GLY A 359 -12.42 -14.88 31.02
C GLY A 359 -13.47 -15.70 30.28
N ASP A 360 -14.46 -16.14 31.05
CA ASP A 360 -15.60 -16.93 30.57
C ASP A 360 -16.70 -16.00 30.03
N ALA A 361 -17.66 -16.61 29.32
CA ALA A 361 -18.91 -15.92 29.06
C ALA A 361 -19.49 -15.41 30.39
N PRO A 362 -20.15 -14.23 30.41
CA PRO A 362 -21.02 -13.92 31.56
C PRO A 362 -21.86 -15.16 31.83
N SER A 363 -21.90 -15.60 33.09
CA SER A 363 -22.58 -16.84 33.52
C SER A 363 -23.83 -17.00 32.69
N ALA A 364 -23.93 -18.12 31.97
CA ALA A 364 -25.03 -18.42 31.07
C ALA A 364 -26.34 -18.33 31.85
N GLU A 365 -26.91 -17.13 31.95
CA GLU A 365 -28.31 -16.99 32.28
C GLU A 365 -29.01 -17.65 31.12
N THR A 366 -29.48 -18.87 31.36
CA THR A 366 -30.26 -19.69 30.43
C THR A 366 -31.55 -18.92 30.16
N LYS A 367 -31.46 -17.86 29.37
CA LYS A 367 -32.60 -17.00 29.04
C LYS A 367 -33.39 -17.75 28.00
N GLN A 368 -34.52 -18.29 28.45
CA GLN A 368 -35.56 -18.85 27.61
C GLN A 368 -36.06 -17.73 26.70
N SER A 369 -35.79 -17.87 25.40
CA SER A 369 -36.34 -16.97 24.39
C SER A 369 -37.46 -17.68 23.65
N PRO A 370 -38.60 -17.02 23.41
CA PRO A 370 -39.60 -17.53 22.47
C PRO A 370 -38.93 -17.76 21.12
N CYS A 371 -39.23 -18.89 20.48
CA CYS A 371 -38.69 -19.16 19.15
C CYS A 371 -39.15 -18.09 18.15
N GLY A 372 -38.20 -17.46 17.48
CA GLY A 372 -38.45 -16.50 16.40
C GLY A 372 -38.88 -17.17 15.10
N THR A 373 -39.28 -16.36 14.10
CA THR A 373 -39.43 -16.83 12.72
C THR A 373 -38.08 -17.25 12.13
N CYS A 374 -38.10 -18.22 11.22
CA CYS A 374 -36.89 -18.69 10.55
C CYS A 374 -36.15 -17.55 9.83
N ASN A 375 -34.82 -17.66 9.75
CA ASN A 375 -34.00 -16.69 9.05
C ASN A 375 -34.45 -16.55 7.57
N PRO A 376 -34.25 -15.38 6.93
CA PRO A 376 -34.56 -15.19 5.52
C PRO A 376 -33.93 -16.29 4.64
N GLY A 377 -34.73 -16.87 3.73
CA GLY A 377 -34.33 -18.03 2.93
C GLY A 377 -34.59 -19.40 3.59
N MET A 378 -35.21 -19.42 4.77
CA MET A 378 -35.65 -20.65 5.44
C MET A 378 -37.14 -20.59 5.80
N TYR A 379 -37.82 -21.74 5.78
CA TYR A 379 -39.20 -21.90 6.25
C TYR A 379 -39.25 -22.83 7.47
N LYS A 380 -40.28 -22.65 8.31
CA LYS A 380 -40.50 -23.50 9.49
C LYS A 380 -41.12 -24.83 9.03
N ASN A 381 -40.39 -25.94 9.17
CA ASN A 381 -40.95 -27.26 8.96
C ASN A 381 -41.94 -27.57 10.10
N LYS A 382 -43.22 -27.73 9.75
CA LYS A 382 -44.33 -27.95 10.69
C LYS A 382 -44.22 -29.25 11.48
N ASN A 383 -43.47 -30.24 10.99
CA ASN A 383 -43.38 -31.57 11.59
C ASN A 383 -42.16 -31.75 12.49
N ALA A 384 -41.07 -31.05 12.20
CA ALA A 384 -39.81 -31.16 12.94
C ALA A 384 -39.56 -29.98 13.90
N ASN A 385 -40.37 -28.91 13.81
CA ASN A 385 -40.19 -27.66 14.55
C ASN A 385 -38.78 -27.05 14.33
N THR A 386 -38.18 -27.33 13.18
CA THR A 386 -36.88 -26.84 12.71
C THR A 386 -37.05 -25.89 11.52
N CYS A 387 -36.07 -25.04 11.28
CA CYS A 387 -36.01 -24.21 10.08
C CYS A 387 -35.26 -24.97 8.98
N GLU A 388 -35.86 -25.06 7.79
CA GLU A 388 -35.28 -25.69 6.61
C GLU A 388 -35.08 -24.65 5.51
N PHE A 389 -34.00 -24.76 4.73
CA PHE A 389 -33.77 -23.87 3.60
C PHE A 389 -34.87 -24.01 2.55
N CYS A 390 -35.32 -22.89 2.01
CA CYS A 390 -36.25 -22.89 0.89
C CYS A 390 -35.62 -23.66 -0.30
N PRO A 391 -36.39 -24.51 -1.00
CA PRO A 391 -35.89 -25.18 -2.19
C PRO A 391 -35.37 -24.17 -3.21
N SER A 392 -34.26 -24.48 -3.86
CA SER A 392 -33.74 -23.62 -4.92
C SER A 392 -34.75 -23.56 -6.06
N LYS A 393 -35.30 -22.35 -6.31
CA LYS A 393 -36.28 -21.95 -7.35
C LYS A 393 -37.76 -21.87 -6.91
N THR A 394 -38.06 -20.99 -5.96
CA THR A 394 -39.38 -20.34 -5.84
C THR A 394 -39.23 -18.87 -5.56
#